data_AF-A0A7J4QAG1-F1
#
_entry.id   AF-A0A7J4QAG1-F1
#
_cell.length_a   1.000
_cell.length_b   1.000
_cell.length_c   1.000
_cell.angle_alpha   90.00
_cell.angle_beta   90.00
_cell.angle_gamma   90.00
#
_symmetry.space_group_name_H-M   'P 1'
#
loop_
_entity.id
_entity.type
_entity.pdbx_description
1 polymer ?
#
loop_
_entity_poly.entity_id
_entity_poly.type
_entity_poly.pdbx_seq_one_letter_code
_entity_poly.pdbx_strand_id
1 'polypeptide(L)'
;MKIIKTYSYALSEDSLGKDIDKFIRGAKSGAYQFDYKYGQEGLKTIKAYFRMIEDEFKKQNYLIARICYKKLMFLLLQNDYNYFDYEDIVGKLNFEKFIANYFTCILNLCSVEELFKEYIEYLKAKPEYDFESANKTILAGLSDNDRERFISMVEKEAENVKDGDYGLYSLIYFLLELARERKDRARYYALCDKYEKLLDEEGLKDEFDSEE
;
A
#
# COMPACT_ATOMS: atom_id res chain seq x y z
N MET A 1 9.02 -20.50 33.73
CA MET A 1 9.77 -19.59 32.86
C MET A 1 9.33 -19.87 31.42
N LYS A 2 8.53 -19.00 30.80
CA LYS A 2 8.05 -19.19 29.42
C LYS A 2 9.23 -18.89 28.49
N ILE A 3 9.79 -19.92 27.86
CA ILE A 3 10.74 -19.75 26.76
C ILE A 3 9.92 -19.23 25.58
N ILE A 4 9.90 -17.92 25.41
CA ILE A 4 9.47 -17.31 24.16
C ILE A 4 10.60 -17.62 23.17
N LYS A 5 10.44 -18.66 22.34
CA LYS A 5 11.39 -18.96 21.26
C LYS A 5 11.43 -17.74 20.34
N THR A 6 12.47 -16.91 20.48
CA THR A 6 12.87 -15.93 19.49
C THR A 6 13.38 -16.73 18.29
N TYR A 7 12.51 -16.99 17.33
CA TYR A 7 12.92 -17.47 16.01
C TYR A 7 13.74 -16.33 15.36
N SER A 8 15.07 -16.38 15.50
CA SER A 8 15.97 -15.48 14.79
C SER A 8 16.14 -15.99 13.38
N TYR A 9 15.48 -15.34 12.44
CA TYR A 9 15.82 -15.49 11.03
C TYR A 9 17.25 -14.97 10.81
N ALA A 10 18.08 -15.73 10.12
CA ALA A 10 19.42 -15.31 9.72
C ALA A 10 19.42 -15.12 8.20
N LEU A 11 19.99 -14.00 7.73
CA LEU A 11 20.16 -13.77 6.30
C LEU A 11 20.98 -14.90 5.68
N SER A 12 20.53 -15.40 4.54
CA SER A 12 21.27 -16.36 3.74
C SER A 12 22.10 -15.70 2.64
N GLU A 13 21.88 -14.41 2.38
CA GLU A 13 22.57 -13.58 1.40
C GLU A 13 23.27 -12.38 2.07
N ASP A 14 24.18 -11.72 1.35
CA ASP A 14 24.99 -10.61 1.86
C ASP A 14 24.18 -9.37 2.30
N SER A 15 22.94 -9.25 1.83
CA SER A 15 22.07 -8.13 2.15
C SER A 15 20.61 -8.55 2.24
N LEU A 16 19.85 -7.84 3.07
CA LEU A 16 18.40 -8.03 3.21
C LEU A 16 17.69 -7.97 1.85
N GLY A 17 18.10 -7.04 0.98
CA GLY A 17 17.50 -6.89 -0.35
C GLY A 17 17.73 -8.10 -1.27
N LYS A 18 18.92 -8.71 -1.23
CA LYS A 18 19.23 -9.94 -2.01
C LYS A 18 18.49 -11.15 -1.44
N ASP A 19 18.37 -11.22 -0.12
CA ASP A 19 17.72 -12.31 0.57
C ASP A 19 16.20 -12.33 0.28
N ILE A 20 15.57 -11.15 0.29
CA ILE A 20 14.19 -10.96 -0.19
C ILE A 20 14.04 -11.35 -1.67
N ASP A 21 14.99 -11.01 -2.55
CA ASP A 21 14.92 -11.42 -3.97
C ASP A 21 14.93 -12.94 -4.14
N LYS A 22 15.77 -13.63 -3.35
CA LYS A 22 15.82 -15.09 -3.34
C LYS A 22 14.50 -15.68 -2.85
N PHE A 23 13.93 -15.13 -1.77
CA PHE A 23 12.62 -15.53 -1.27
C PHE A 23 11.54 -15.35 -2.35
N ILE A 24 11.49 -14.18 -3.00
CA ILE A 24 10.54 -13.88 -4.08
C ILE A 24 10.66 -14.87 -5.24
N ARG A 25 11.88 -15.21 -5.68
CA ARG A 25 12.09 -16.22 -6.73
C ARG A 25 11.56 -17.59 -6.32
N GLY A 26 11.80 -18.00 -5.08
CA GLY A 26 11.27 -19.25 -4.52
C GLY A 26 9.75 -19.26 -4.46
N ALA A 27 9.15 -18.17 -3.97
CA ALA A 27 7.70 -18.00 -3.89
C ALA A 27 7.03 -18.10 -5.26
N LYS A 28 7.53 -17.36 -6.26
CA LYS A 28 7.04 -17.41 -7.65
C LYS A 28 7.22 -18.79 -8.31
N SER A 29 8.13 -19.61 -7.79
CA SER A 29 8.36 -20.99 -8.25
C SER A 29 7.49 -22.02 -7.53
N GLY A 30 6.55 -21.59 -6.68
CA GLY A 30 5.59 -22.47 -6.01
C GLY A 30 6.00 -22.96 -4.62
N ALA A 31 7.14 -22.50 -4.06
CA ALA A 31 7.67 -23.02 -2.80
C ALA A 31 6.71 -22.89 -1.60
N TYR A 32 5.74 -21.96 -1.67
CA TYR A 32 4.81 -21.64 -0.58
C TYR A 32 3.33 -21.81 -0.95
N GLN A 33 2.99 -22.53 -2.04
CA GLN A 33 1.60 -22.65 -2.54
C GLN A 33 0.61 -23.30 -1.55
N PHE A 34 1.14 -24.02 -0.56
CA PHE A 34 0.35 -24.67 0.49
C PHE A 34 0.88 -24.32 1.88
N ASP A 35 1.47 -23.13 2.05
CA ASP A 35 2.13 -22.74 3.30
C ASP A 35 1.19 -22.85 4.51
N TYR A 36 -0.10 -22.53 4.33
CA TYR A 36 -1.15 -22.71 5.34
C TYR A 36 -1.32 -24.16 5.81
N LYS A 37 -1.01 -25.17 4.97
CA LYS A 37 -1.05 -26.60 5.32
C LYS A 37 0.25 -27.10 5.96
N TYR A 38 1.37 -26.42 5.70
CA TYR A 38 2.71 -26.89 6.06
C TYR A 38 3.43 -25.94 7.04
N GLY A 39 2.70 -25.42 8.02
CA GLY A 39 3.30 -24.72 9.17
C GLY A 39 3.61 -23.24 8.96
N GLN A 40 3.18 -22.64 7.85
CA GLN A 40 3.27 -21.20 7.57
C GLN A 40 4.72 -20.66 7.59
N GLU A 41 5.67 -21.41 7.02
CA GLU A 41 7.09 -21.04 7.01
C GLU A 41 7.36 -19.84 6.09
N GLY A 42 6.64 -19.74 4.98
CA GLY A 42 6.64 -18.55 4.12
C GLY A 42 6.17 -17.30 4.88
N LEU A 43 5.03 -17.40 5.57
CA LEU A 43 4.50 -16.29 6.37
C LEU A 43 5.43 -15.90 7.53
N LYS A 44 6.03 -16.89 8.22
CA LYS A 44 7.04 -16.64 9.26
C LYS A 44 8.26 -15.91 8.72
N THR A 45 8.71 -16.28 7.52
CA THR A 45 9.84 -15.64 6.83
C THR A 45 9.51 -14.19 6.46
N ILE A 46 8.32 -13.94 5.90
CA ILE A 46 7.84 -12.58 5.62
C ILE A 46 7.78 -11.74 6.90
N LYS A 47 7.24 -12.28 8.00
CA LYS A 47 7.21 -11.62 9.31
C LYS A 47 8.61 -11.29 9.84
N ALA A 48 9.59 -12.14 9.57
CA ALA A 48 10.97 -11.85 9.94
C ALA A 48 11.55 -10.72 9.08
N TYR A 49 11.33 -10.75 7.76
CA TYR A 49 11.78 -9.68 6.90
C TYR A 49 11.19 -8.33 7.27
N PHE A 50 9.89 -8.24 7.51
CA PHE A 50 9.29 -6.98 7.93
C PHE A 50 9.90 -6.42 9.22
N ARG A 51 10.22 -7.27 10.20
CA ARG A 51 10.94 -6.84 11.41
C ARG A 51 12.33 -6.27 11.09
N MET A 52 13.06 -6.92 10.19
CA MET A 52 14.38 -6.43 9.76
C MET A 52 14.28 -5.12 8.98
N ILE A 53 13.26 -4.97 8.12
CA ILE A 53 12.99 -3.73 7.39
C ILE A 53 12.62 -2.61 8.38
N GLU A 54 11.81 -2.90 9.39
CA GLU A 54 11.48 -1.94 10.45
C GLU A 54 12.71 -1.50 11.24
N ASP A 55 13.67 -2.38 11.47
CA ASP A 55 14.92 -2.01 12.15
C ASP A 55 15.78 -1.08 11.28
N GLU A 56 15.80 -1.28 9.96
CA GLU A 56 16.42 -0.32 9.03
C GLU A 56 15.65 1.01 8.99
N PHE A 57 14.32 0.97 9.01
CA PHE A 57 13.47 2.16 9.10
C PHE A 57 13.73 2.98 10.37
N LYS A 58 13.81 2.33 11.54
CA LYS A 58 14.12 2.98 12.83
C LYS A 58 15.52 3.61 12.86
N LYS A 59 16.48 3.03 12.12
CA LYS A 59 17.81 3.61 11.91
C LYS A 59 17.83 4.74 10.88
N GLN A 60 16.68 5.10 10.31
CA GLN A 60 16.53 6.08 9.22
C GLN A 60 17.27 5.69 7.93
N ASN A 61 17.53 4.39 7.72
CA ASN A 61 18.06 3.86 6.46
C ASN A 61 16.93 3.76 5.42
N TYR A 62 16.26 4.88 5.14
CA TYR A 62 15.05 4.93 4.33
C TYR A 62 15.23 4.35 2.94
N LEU A 63 16.43 4.46 2.34
CA LEU A 63 16.69 3.89 1.02
C LEU A 63 16.59 2.35 1.04
N ILE A 64 17.25 1.71 2.01
CA ILE A 64 17.20 0.25 2.17
C ILE A 64 15.79 -0.18 2.54
N ALA A 65 15.15 0.53 3.48
CA ALA A 65 13.80 0.25 3.91
C ALA A 65 12.81 0.34 2.74
N ARG A 66 12.83 1.43 1.95
CA ARG A 66 11.99 1.62 0.75
C ARG A 66 12.13 0.47 -0.23
N ILE A 67 13.37 0.11 -0.58
CA ILE A 67 13.64 -0.97 -1.55
C ILE A 67 13.04 -2.29 -1.06
N CYS A 68 13.24 -2.61 0.21
CA CYS A 68 12.77 -3.88 0.78
C CYS A 68 11.25 -3.91 1.00
N TYR A 69 10.67 -2.80 1.47
CA TYR A 69 9.21 -2.64 1.57
C TYR A 69 8.56 -2.82 0.21
N LYS A 70 9.02 -2.11 -0.83
CA LYS A 70 8.48 -2.23 -2.19
C LYS A 70 8.45 -3.67 -2.66
N LYS A 71 9.58 -4.39 -2.55
CA LYS A 71 9.70 -5.78 -2.98
C LYS A 71 8.69 -6.71 -2.31
N LEU A 72 8.58 -6.67 -0.98
CA LEU A 72 7.67 -7.55 -0.24
C LEU A 72 6.22 -7.13 -0.38
N MET A 73 5.93 -5.83 -0.33
CA MET A 73 4.56 -5.35 -0.47
C MET A 73 4.01 -5.70 -1.85
N PHE A 74 4.78 -5.47 -2.92
CA PHE A 74 4.34 -5.78 -4.28
C PHE A 74 4.22 -7.27 -4.51
N LEU A 75 5.09 -8.09 -3.91
CA LEU A 75 4.88 -9.54 -3.89
C LEU A 75 3.51 -9.87 -3.30
N LEU A 76 3.14 -9.29 -2.15
CA LEU A 76 1.91 -9.62 -1.47
C LEU A 76 0.65 -9.05 -2.18
N LEU A 77 0.77 -7.91 -2.83
CA LEU A 77 -0.36 -7.23 -3.49
C LEU A 77 -0.62 -7.73 -4.92
N GLN A 78 0.43 -8.08 -5.68
CA GLN A 78 0.32 -8.43 -7.11
C GLN A 78 0.11 -9.93 -7.38
N ASN A 79 -0.17 -10.75 -6.36
CA ASN A 79 -0.18 -12.20 -6.55
C ASN A 79 -1.57 -12.72 -6.92
N ASP A 80 -1.73 -13.06 -8.21
CA ASP A 80 -2.73 -14.03 -8.74
C ASP A 80 -2.52 -15.47 -8.21
N TYR A 81 -1.55 -15.66 -7.31
CA TYR A 81 -1.12 -16.94 -6.83
C TYR A 81 -1.50 -17.09 -5.35
N ASN A 82 -2.26 -18.15 -5.04
CA ASN A 82 -2.77 -18.59 -3.73
C ASN A 82 -1.68 -18.88 -2.65
N TYR A 83 -0.66 -18.02 -2.50
CA TYR A 83 0.43 -18.21 -1.54
C TYR A 83 0.08 -17.70 -0.14
N PHE A 84 -0.56 -16.53 -0.07
CA PHE A 84 -0.97 -15.85 1.16
C PHE A 84 -2.31 -15.20 0.90
N ASP A 85 -3.31 -15.47 1.73
CA ASP A 85 -4.65 -14.91 1.56
C ASP A 85 -4.74 -13.49 2.15
N TYR A 86 -5.89 -12.83 1.92
CA TYR A 86 -6.17 -11.51 2.50
C TYR A 86 -6.05 -11.50 4.03
N GLU A 87 -6.44 -12.58 4.71
CA GLU A 87 -6.35 -12.69 6.17
C GLU A 87 -4.88 -12.73 6.64
N ASP A 88 -4.01 -13.41 5.89
CA ASP A 88 -2.57 -13.41 6.14
C ASP A 88 -1.98 -12.00 5.98
N ILE A 89 -2.38 -11.27 4.94
CA ILE A 89 -1.91 -9.92 4.65
C ILE A 89 -2.45 -8.93 5.68
N VAL A 90 -3.76 -8.77 5.79
CA VAL A 90 -4.38 -7.73 6.63
C VAL A 90 -4.43 -8.15 8.09
N GLY A 91 -4.89 -9.36 8.38
CA GLY A 91 -5.11 -9.85 9.75
C GLY A 91 -3.83 -10.22 10.49
N LYS A 92 -2.82 -10.79 9.80
CA LYS A 92 -1.64 -11.35 10.46
C LYS A 92 -0.36 -10.52 10.31
N LEU A 93 -0.27 -9.63 9.32
CA LEU A 93 0.94 -8.81 9.08
C LEU A 93 0.83 -7.36 9.55
N ASN A 94 -0.32 -6.86 10.02
CA ASN A 94 -0.51 -5.43 10.31
C ASN A 94 0.00 -4.55 9.15
N PHE A 95 -0.50 -4.88 7.95
CA PHE A 95 0.06 -4.43 6.68
C PHE A 95 -0.08 -2.92 6.47
N GLU A 96 -1.12 -2.31 7.01
CA GLU A 96 -1.32 -0.85 7.07
C GLU A 96 -0.08 -0.12 7.60
N LYS A 97 0.55 -0.66 8.65
CA LYS A 97 1.78 -0.07 9.19
C LYS A 97 2.92 -0.08 8.18
N PHE A 98 3.07 -1.15 7.41
CA PHE A 98 4.15 -1.26 6.43
C PHE A 98 3.91 -0.37 5.21
N ILE A 99 2.65 -0.19 4.82
CA ILE A 99 2.26 0.79 3.80
C ILE A 99 2.59 2.20 4.26
N ALA A 100 2.21 2.58 5.49
CA ALA A 100 2.57 3.87 6.07
C ALA A 100 4.09 4.09 6.10
N ASN A 101 4.86 3.11 6.57
CA ASN A 101 6.31 3.20 6.60
C ASN A 101 6.93 3.32 5.20
N TYR A 102 6.37 2.61 4.21
CA TYR A 102 6.82 2.69 2.83
C TYR A 102 6.66 4.10 2.27
N PHE A 103 5.47 4.69 2.39
CA PHE A 103 5.23 6.07 1.94
C PHE A 103 6.02 7.10 2.75
N THR A 104 6.25 6.85 4.04
CA THR A 104 7.17 7.67 4.85
C THR A 104 8.59 7.64 4.28
N CYS A 105 9.09 6.48 3.84
CA CYS A 105 10.40 6.41 3.20
C CYS A 105 10.44 7.22 1.89
N ILE A 106 9.38 7.14 1.08
CA ILE A 106 9.30 7.90 -0.17
C ILE A 106 9.30 9.41 0.10
N LEU A 107 8.48 9.87 1.05
CA LEU A 107 8.41 11.28 1.46
C LEU A 107 9.76 11.85 1.91
N ASN A 108 10.63 11.02 2.50
CA ASN A 108 11.96 11.44 2.96
C ASN A 108 13.04 11.39 1.86
N LEU A 109 12.79 10.72 0.72
CA LEU A 109 13.81 10.45 -0.29
C LEU A 109 13.53 11.10 -1.65
N CYS A 110 12.27 11.32 -1.97
CA CYS A 110 11.81 11.53 -3.33
C CYS A 110 11.17 12.91 -3.50
N SER A 111 11.15 13.39 -4.74
CA SER A 111 10.31 14.54 -5.11
C SER A 111 8.82 14.18 -5.10
N VAL A 112 7.94 15.18 -5.15
CA VAL A 112 6.49 14.96 -5.25
C VAL A 112 6.09 14.21 -6.53
N GLU A 113 6.82 14.39 -7.64
CA GLU A 113 6.60 13.64 -8.89
C GLU A 113 6.96 12.17 -8.73
N GLU A 114 8.07 11.88 -8.04
CA GLU A 114 8.51 10.52 -7.76
C GLU A 114 7.55 9.84 -6.79
N LEU A 115 7.07 10.56 -5.77
CA LEU A 115 5.99 10.10 -4.89
C LEU A 115 4.73 9.76 -5.68
N PHE A 116 4.31 10.65 -6.59
CA PHE A 116 3.13 10.41 -7.41
C PHE A 116 3.29 9.18 -8.31
N LYS A 117 4.44 9.02 -8.97
CA LYS A 117 4.74 7.82 -9.77
C LYS A 117 4.68 6.54 -8.93
N GLU A 118 5.28 6.55 -7.75
CA GLU A 118 5.25 5.41 -6.82
C GLU A 118 3.82 5.12 -6.31
N TYR A 119 3.03 6.16 -6.07
CA TYR A 119 1.62 6.00 -5.68
C TYR A 119 0.79 5.34 -6.79
N ILE A 120 0.95 5.77 -8.05
CA ILE A 120 0.28 5.13 -9.19
C ILE A 120 0.71 3.66 -9.36
N GLU A 121 2.01 3.37 -9.20
CA GLU A 121 2.52 2.00 -9.27
C GLU A 121 1.92 1.13 -8.17
N TYR A 122 1.82 1.67 -6.95
CA TYR A 122 1.19 1.02 -5.80
C TYR A 122 -0.30 0.75 -6.05
N LEU A 123 -1.07 1.74 -6.52
CA LEU A 123 -2.49 1.59 -6.82
C LEU A 123 -2.76 0.47 -7.84
N LYS A 124 -1.95 0.40 -8.90
CA LYS A 124 -2.03 -0.67 -9.91
C LYS A 124 -1.64 -2.04 -9.37
N ALA A 125 -0.84 -2.08 -8.30
CA ALA A 125 -0.44 -3.33 -7.67
C ALA A 125 -1.52 -3.91 -6.75
N LYS A 126 -2.53 -3.12 -6.34
CA LYS A 126 -3.52 -3.50 -5.30
C LYS A 126 -5.00 -3.42 -5.73
N PRO A 127 -5.39 -3.78 -6.96
CA PRO A 127 -6.73 -3.46 -7.49
C PRO A 127 -7.91 -3.92 -6.62
N GLU A 128 -7.71 -4.92 -5.76
CA GLU A 128 -8.75 -5.51 -4.90
C GLU A 128 -8.72 -5.05 -3.44
N TYR A 129 -7.69 -4.31 -3.02
CA TYR A 129 -7.47 -3.98 -1.62
C TYR A 129 -7.46 -2.48 -1.38
N ASP A 130 -8.27 -2.02 -0.42
CA ASP A 130 -8.15 -0.67 0.08
C ASP A 130 -7.32 -0.62 1.37
N PHE A 131 -6.42 0.36 1.44
CA PHE A 131 -5.50 0.57 2.54
C PHE A 131 -5.36 2.07 2.75
N GLU A 132 -6.16 2.60 3.67
CA GLU A 132 -6.27 4.04 3.93
C GLU A 132 -4.96 4.67 4.39
N SER A 133 -4.04 3.87 4.98
CA SER A 133 -2.77 4.38 5.49
C SER A 133 -1.90 5.03 4.41
N ALA A 134 -2.02 4.62 3.14
CA ALA A 134 -1.32 5.26 2.04
C ALA A 134 -1.73 6.73 1.90
N ASN A 135 -3.03 6.98 1.73
CA ASN A 135 -3.59 8.33 1.56
C ASN A 135 -3.31 9.20 2.78
N LYS A 136 -3.58 8.67 3.99
CA LYS A 136 -3.36 9.36 5.26
C LYS A 136 -1.89 9.77 5.45
N THR A 137 -0.95 8.86 5.13
CA THR A 137 0.48 9.15 5.26
C THR A 137 0.93 10.22 4.27
N ILE A 138 0.49 10.12 3.00
CA ILE A 138 0.83 11.09 1.96
C ILE A 138 0.31 12.48 2.35
N LEU A 139 -0.97 12.59 2.71
CA LEU A 139 -1.59 13.86 3.06
C LEU A 139 -0.92 14.49 4.29
N ALA A 140 -0.68 13.70 5.34
CA ALA A 140 -0.04 14.20 6.56
C ALA A 140 1.44 14.58 6.38
N GLY A 141 2.15 13.94 5.45
CA GLY A 141 3.59 14.11 5.28
C GLY A 141 4.02 15.20 4.29
N LEU A 142 3.13 15.66 3.41
CA LEU A 142 3.43 16.73 2.44
C LEU A 142 3.27 18.13 3.05
N SER A 143 4.13 19.06 2.62
CA SER A 143 3.94 20.49 2.84
C SER A 143 2.69 20.99 2.12
N ASP A 144 2.11 22.13 2.50
CA ASP A 144 0.89 22.64 1.85
C ASP A 144 1.06 22.81 0.33
N ASN A 145 2.18 23.39 -0.11
CA ASN A 145 2.49 23.56 -1.54
C ASN A 145 2.66 22.22 -2.27
N ASP A 146 3.37 21.26 -1.67
CA ASP A 146 3.54 19.94 -2.30
C ASP A 146 2.25 19.13 -2.28
N ARG A 147 1.41 19.31 -1.25
CA ARG A 147 0.10 18.69 -1.15
C ARG A 147 -0.82 19.19 -2.26
N GLU A 148 -0.88 20.50 -2.50
CA GLU A 148 -1.65 21.06 -3.63
C GLU A 148 -1.14 20.54 -4.98
N ARG A 149 0.18 20.46 -5.15
CA ARG A 149 0.79 19.91 -6.37
C ARG A 149 0.46 18.42 -6.55
N PHE A 150 0.51 17.63 -5.49
CA PHE A 150 0.13 16.22 -5.49
C PHE A 150 -1.35 16.04 -5.86
N ILE A 151 -2.24 16.80 -5.22
CA ILE A 151 -3.68 16.78 -5.51
C ILE A 151 -3.94 17.12 -6.99
N SER A 152 -3.27 18.14 -7.54
CA SER A 152 -3.42 18.49 -8.95
C SER A 152 -2.99 17.36 -9.89
N MET A 153 -1.96 16.57 -9.52
CA MET A 153 -1.57 15.38 -10.28
C MET A 153 -2.62 14.26 -10.17
N VAL A 154 -3.17 14.04 -8.98
CA VAL A 154 -4.27 13.07 -8.76
C VAL A 154 -5.49 13.45 -9.61
N GLU A 155 -5.90 14.73 -9.60
CA GLU A 155 -7.03 15.21 -10.40
C GLU A 155 -6.81 14.97 -11.90
N LYS A 156 -5.62 15.29 -12.42
CA LYS A 156 -5.27 15.08 -13.82
C LYS A 156 -5.27 13.61 -14.22
N GLU A 157 -4.76 12.73 -13.35
CA GLU A 157 -4.74 11.30 -13.65
C GLU A 157 -6.13 10.69 -13.53
N ALA A 158 -6.94 11.11 -12.55
CA ALA A 158 -8.33 10.71 -12.39
C ALA A 158 -9.21 11.07 -13.61
N GLU A 159 -8.85 12.10 -14.38
CA GLU A 159 -9.52 12.44 -15.64
C GLU A 159 -9.26 11.45 -16.77
N ASN A 160 -8.18 10.67 -16.68
CA ASN A 160 -7.79 9.70 -17.70
C ASN A 160 -8.23 8.26 -17.37
N VAL A 161 -8.82 8.03 -16.19
CA VAL A 161 -9.29 6.71 -15.74
C VAL A 161 -10.48 6.27 -16.59
N LYS A 162 -10.46 5.02 -17.03
CA LYS A 162 -11.49 4.41 -17.87
C LYS A 162 -12.12 3.21 -17.18
N ASP A 163 -13.25 2.78 -17.74
CA ASP A 163 -13.91 1.55 -17.31
C ASP A 163 -12.94 0.36 -17.37
N GLY A 164 -12.88 -0.41 -16.27
CA GLY A 164 -11.93 -1.50 -16.09
C GLY A 164 -10.58 -1.12 -15.48
N ASP A 165 -10.27 0.17 -15.27
CA ASP A 165 -9.07 0.64 -14.55
C ASP A 165 -9.26 0.59 -13.01
N TYR A 166 -9.78 -0.53 -12.48
CA TYR A 166 -10.22 -0.63 -11.07
C TYR A 166 -9.19 -0.16 -10.04
N GLY A 167 -7.91 -0.49 -10.23
CA GLY A 167 -6.85 -0.02 -9.32
C GLY A 167 -6.68 1.51 -9.29
N LEU A 168 -7.05 2.21 -10.36
CA LEU A 168 -7.00 3.68 -10.44
C LEU A 168 -8.28 4.35 -9.95
N TYR A 169 -9.34 3.60 -9.63
CA TYR A 169 -10.55 4.18 -9.02
C TYR A 169 -10.23 4.78 -7.65
N SER A 170 -9.21 4.27 -6.95
CA SER A 170 -8.69 4.86 -5.72
C SER A 170 -8.23 6.32 -5.87
N LEU A 171 -7.90 6.79 -7.08
CA LEU A 171 -7.64 8.22 -7.30
C LEU A 171 -8.90 9.07 -7.12
N ILE A 172 -10.05 8.55 -7.53
CA ILE A 172 -11.34 9.21 -7.39
C ILE A 172 -11.77 9.17 -5.92
N TYR A 173 -11.64 8.01 -5.26
CA TYR A 173 -11.90 7.90 -3.82
C TYR A 173 -11.01 8.83 -2.99
N PHE A 174 -9.73 8.98 -3.33
CA PHE A 174 -8.84 9.96 -2.71
C PHE A 174 -9.42 11.39 -2.78
N LEU A 175 -9.99 11.79 -3.93
CA LEU A 175 -10.58 13.11 -4.10
C LEU A 175 -11.90 13.27 -3.33
N LEU A 176 -12.70 12.20 -3.25
CA LEU A 176 -13.93 12.15 -2.46
C LEU A 176 -13.62 12.26 -0.95
N GLU A 177 -12.67 11.46 -0.45
CA GLU A 177 -12.18 11.53 0.93
C GLU A 177 -11.68 12.94 1.27
N LEU A 178 -10.87 13.54 0.38
CA LEU A 178 -10.36 14.89 0.59
C LEU A 178 -11.47 15.94 0.66
N ALA A 179 -12.50 15.84 -0.20
CA ALA A 179 -13.65 16.74 -0.15
C ALA A 179 -14.46 16.54 1.15
N ARG A 180 -14.59 15.29 1.62
CA ARG A 180 -15.23 14.93 2.89
C ARG A 180 -14.49 15.51 4.09
N GLU A 181 -13.18 15.30 4.17
CA GLU A 181 -12.31 15.86 5.23
C GLU A 181 -12.39 17.39 5.30
N ARG A 182 -12.51 18.05 4.14
CA ARG A 182 -12.65 19.52 4.03
C ARG A 182 -14.08 20.01 4.27
N LYS A 183 -15.06 19.12 4.42
CA LYS A 183 -16.49 19.43 4.46
C LYS A 183 -16.97 20.22 3.24
N ASP A 184 -16.38 19.97 2.08
CA ASP A 184 -16.73 20.61 0.80
C ASP A 184 -17.78 19.77 0.06
N ARG A 185 -19.04 19.92 0.48
CA ARG A 185 -20.18 19.19 -0.10
C ARG A 185 -20.33 19.44 -1.59
N ALA A 186 -20.10 20.67 -2.04
CA ALA A 186 -20.24 21.05 -3.44
C ALA A 186 -19.21 20.32 -4.32
N ARG A 187 -17.95 20.26 -3.89
CA ARG A 187 -16.91 19.48 -4.58
C ARG A 187 -17.21 18.00 -4.54
N TYR A 188 -17.63 17.47 -3.39
CA TYR A 188 -17.96 16.05 -3.24
C TYR A 188 -19.07 15.62 -4.21
N TYR A 189 -20.21 16.31 -4.22
CA TYR A 189 -21.31 16.00 -5.14
C TYR A 189 -20.90 16.13 -6.61
N ALA A 190 -20.10 17.13 -6.96
CA ALA A 190 -19.59 17.28 -8.32
C ALA A 190 -18.68 16.12 -8.76
N LEU A 191 -17.90 15.56 -7.85
CA LEU A 191 -17.09 14.36 -8.11
C LEU A 191 -17.98 13.12 -8.26
N CYS A 192 -18.97 12.93 -7.38
CA CYS A 192 -19.95 11.85 -7.52
C CYS A 192 -20.64 11.90 -8.88
N ASP A 193 -21.20 13.06 -9.28
CA ASP A 193 -21.88 13.21 -10.57
C ASP A 193 -20.96 12.95 -11.77
N LYS A 194 -19.68 13.31 -11.66
CA LYS A 194 -18.69 13.10 -12.72
C LYS A 194 -18.32 11.62 -12.89
N TYR A 195 -18.25 10.86 -11.80
CA TYR A 195 -17.67 9.52 -11.77
C TYR A 195 -18.66 8.39 -11.44
N GLU A 196 -19.94 8.68 -11.16
CA GLU A 196 -21.00 7.71 -10.81
C GLU A 196 -21.03 6.49 -11.75
N LYS A 197 -21.05 6.74 -13.06
CA LYS A 197 -21.07 5.66 -14.07
C LYS A 197 -19.80 4.82 -14.12
N LEU A 198 -18.68 5.38 -13.68
CA LEU A 198 -17.38 4.72 -13.73
C LEU A 198 -17.20 3.81 -12.50
N LEU A 199 -17.64 4.29 -11.34
CA LEU A 199 -17.54 3.56 -10.08
C LEU A 199 -18.61 2.46 -9.95
N ASP A 200 -19.70 2.55 -10.72
CA ASP A 200 -20.87 1.63 -10.64
C ASP A 200 -21.49 1.61 -9.22
N GLU A 201 -21.43 2.75 -8.53
CA GLU A 201 -21.92 2.92 -7.16
C GLU A 201 -23.05 3.94 -7.13
N GLU A 202 -24.29 3.45 -7.00
CA GLU A 202 -25.45 4.28 -6.67
C GLU A 202 -25.38 4.70 -5.19
N GLY A 203 -25.76 5.95 -4.89
CA GLY A 203 -25.89 6.42 -3.50
C GLY A 203 -24.62 6.99 -2.86
N LEU A 204 -23.53 7.18 -3.60
CA LEU A 204 -22.28 7.80 -3.09
C LEU A 204 -22.48 9.15 -2.40
N LYS A 205 -23.51 9.91 -2.78
CA LYS A 205 -23.87 11.19 -2.16
C LYS A 205 -24.43 11.02 -0.75
N ASP A 206 -25.15 9.93 -0.50
CA ASP A 206 -25.77 9.65 0.79
C ASP A 206 -24.71 9.37 1.87
N GLU A 207 -23.52 8.88 1.47
CA GLU A 207 -22.39 8.69 2.40
C GLU A 207 -21.95 9.99 3.07
N PHE A 208 -21.92 11.11 2.33
CA PHE A 208 -21.52 12.40 2.88
C PHE A 208 -22.50 12.90 3.94
N ASP A 209 -23.80 12.67 3.72
CA ASP A 209 -24.86 13.12 4.61
C ASP A 209 -25.07 12.19 5.82
N SER A 210 -24.52 10.96 5.77
CA SER A 210 -24.65 9.96 6.84
C SER A 210 -23.69 10.14 8.03
N GLU A 211 -22.67 10.99 7.89
CA GLU A 211 -21.67 11.29 8.92
C GLU A 211 -21.91 12.62 9.66
N GLU A 212 -23.01 13.35 9.37
CA GLU A 212 -23.47 14.56 10.10
C GLU A 212 -24.36 14.23 11.31
#